data_AF-C9SJ92-F1
#
_entry.id   AF-C9SJ92-F1
#
_cell.length_a   1.000
_cell.length_b   1.000
_cell.length_c   1.000
_cell.angle_alpha   90.00
_cell.angle_beta   90.00
_cell.angle_gamma   90.00
#
_symmetry.space_group_name_H-M   'P 1'
#
loop_
_entity.id
_entity.type
_entity.pdbx_description
1 polymer ?
#
loop_
_entity_poly.entity_id
_entity_poly.type
_entity_poly.pdbx_seq_one_letter_code
_entity_poly.pdbx_strand_id
1 'polypeptide(L)'
;MDAVLKLVEKQRNGETIEFSQIKQVVDSYVSLGLDETDPTRSTLEIYRFHFEKPFLEATAKYYQNESKHFVAENTIVEYMKKAEERLDEEEERVRMYLHADILASLRKTCETALITDHASVLRDEFQVLLENDREQDMARMYGLLLRIPEGLDALRQKFETHVRKAGLGAIQKVASENTEKLEPKVYVDALLEVHTQYSGLVSRAFREEAEFTRSLDNACKEAGPASRRRSWRTP
;
A
#
# COMPACT_ATOMS: atom_id res chain seq x y z
N MET A 1 13.66 -23.07 -20.14
CA MET A 1 13.12 -22.11 -19.15
C MET A 1 14.19 -21.46 -18.30
N ASP A 2 15.12 -22.22 -17.72
CA ASP A 2 16.16 -21.67 -16.83
C ASP A 2 16.96 -20.50 -17.41
N ALA A 3 17.31 -20.54 -18.70
CA ALA A 3 17.99 -19.45 -19.37
C ALA A 3 17.15 -18.16 -19.43
N VAL A 4 15.83 -18.28 -19.68
CA VAL A 4 14.90 -17.15 -19.68
C VAL A 4 14.78 -16.55 -18.28
N LEU A 5 14.63 -17.40 -17.26
CA LEU A 5 14.53 -16.94 -15.87
C LEU A 5 15.79 -16.21 -15.42
N LYS A 6 16.98 -16.70 -15.80
CA LYS A 6 18.26 -16.01 -15.54
C LYS A 6 18.34 -14.65 -16.22
N LEU A 7 17.86 -14.50 -17.46
CA LEU A 7 17.83 -13.20 -18.14
C LEU A 7 16.88 -12.23 -17.42
N VAL A 8 15.71 -12.70 -17.00
CA VAL A 8 14.75 -11.88 -16.24
C VAL A 8 15.35 -11.45 -14.90
N GLU A 9 16.04 -12.35 -14.19
CA GLU A 9 16.72 -12.05 -12.93
C GLU A 9 17.82 -10.98 -13.12
N LYS A 10 18.63 -11.10 -14.18
CA LYS A 10 19.60 -10.06 -14.56
C LYS A 10 18.95 -8.70 -14.79
N GLN A 11 17.82 -8.67 -15.50
CA GLN A 11 17.07 -7.44 -15.73
C GLN A 11 16.58 -6.82 -14.41
N ARG A 12 16.07 -7.64 -13.48
CA ARG A 12 15.67 -7.16 -12.13
C ARG A 12 16.85 -6.60 -11.34
N ASN A 13 18.05 -7.14 -11.56
CA ASN A 13 19.29 -6.64 -10.98
C ASN A 13 19.84 -5.38 -11.69
N GLY A 14 19.11 -4.83 -12.67
CA GLY A 14 19.48 -3.60 -13.38
C GLY A 14 20.37 -3.82 -14.61
N GLU A 15 20.64 -5.06 -15.01
CA GLU A 15 21.37 -5.35 -16.24
C GLU A 15 20.47 -5.09 -17.47
N THR A 16 21.03 -4.48 -18.52
CA THR A 16 20.37 -4.43 -19.83
C THR A 16 20.37 -5.81 -20.47
N ILE A 17 19.20 -6.26 -20.93
CA ILE A 17 19.03 -7.56 -21.60
C ILE A 17 18.39 -7.41 -22.97
N GLU A 18 18.75 -8.33 -23.88
CA GLU A 18 18.06 -8.51 -25.16
C GLU A 18 16.79 -9.35 -24.95
N PHE A 19 15.64 -8.69 -24.78
CA PHE A 19 14.37 -9.35 -24.46
C PHE A 19 13.68 -9.99 -25.69
N SER A 20 14.16 -9.74 -26.90
CA SER A 20 13.62 -10.31 -28.14
C SER A 20 13.60 -11.84 -28.11
N GLN A 21 14.63 -12.46 -27.53
CA GLN A 21 14.73 -13.91 -27.35
C GLN A 21 13.69 -14.45 -26.36
N ILE A 22 13.41 -13.69 -25.29
CA ILE A 22 12.37 -14.06 -24.31
C ILE A 22 11.01 -14.03 -24.98
N LYS A 23 10.72 -12.97 -25.74
CA LYS A 23 9.47 -12.83 -26.48
C LYS A 23 9.24 -13.99 -27.44
N GLN A 24 10.26 -14.41 -28.20
CA GLN A 24 10.14 -15.56 -29.10
C GLN A 24 9.82 -16.85 -28.36
N VAL A 25 10.42 -17.08 -27.18
CA VAL A 25 10.12 -18.24 -26.35
C VAL A 25 8.68 -18.18 -25.83
N VAL A 26 8.22 -17.02 -25.36
CA VAL A 26 6.82 -16.80 -24.94
C VAL A 26 5.85 -17.09 -26.07
N ASP A 27 6.07 -16.48 -27.23
CA ASP A 27 5.21 -16.62 -28.41
C ASP A 27 5.17 -18.09 -28.90
N SER A 28 6.29 -18.82 -28.78
CA SER A 28 6.33 -20.26 -29.06
C SER A 28 5.48 -21.07 -28.09
N TYR A 29 5.53 -20.81 -26.78
CA TYR A 29 4.71 -21.53 -25.80
C TYR A 29 3.21 -21.28 -26.00
N VAL A 30 2.85 -20.05 -26.38
CA VAL A 30 1.46 -19.70 -26.72
C VAL A 30 1.01 -20.43 -27.99
N SER A 31 1.86 -20.48 -29.01
CA SER A 31 1.53 -21.10 -30.31
C SER A 31 1.43 -22.63 -30.26
N LEU A 32 2.12 -23.29 -29.33
CA LEU A 32 2.10 -24.74 -29.18
C LEU A 32 0.81 -25.28 -28.54
N GLY A 33 0.04 -24.44 -27.86
CA GLY A 33 -1.18 -24.86 -27.19
C GLY A 33 -2.29 -25.13 -28.20
N LEU A 34 -2.51 -26.40 -28.51
CA LEU A 34 -3.63 -26.90 -29.31
C LEU A 34 -4.63 -27.61 -28.39
N ASP A 35 -5.92 -27.49 -28.69
CA ASP A 35 -6.97 -28.24 -28.00
C ASP A 35 -6.96 -29.70 -28.48
N GLU A 36 -6.86 -30.66 -27.55
CA GLU A 36 -6.82 -32.10 -27.88
C GLU A 36 -8.10 -32.60 -28.54
N THR A 37 -9.22 -31.90 -28.33
CA THR A 37 -10.54 -32.24 -28.86
C THR A 37 -10.87 -31.49 -30.16
N ASP A 38 -10.23 -30.35 -30.41
CA ASP A 38 -10.40 -29.55 -31.62
C ASP A 38 -9.08 -28.86 -32.03
N PRO A 39 -8.32 -29.43 -32.98
CA PRO A 39 -7.05 -28.86 -33.45
C PRO A 39 -7.15 -27.46 -34.06
N THR A 40 -8.37 -26.96 -34.32
CA THR A 40 -8.61 -25.58 -34.80
C THR A 40 -8.72 -24.56 -33.66
N ARG A 41 -8.77 -25.02 -32.40
CA ARG A 41 -8.80 -24.18 -31.20
C ARG A 41 -7.45 -24.18 -30.49
N SER A 42 -6.98 -22.99 -30.15
CA SER A 42 -5.76 -22.80 -29.37
C SER A 42 -6.06 -22.76 -27.87
N THR A 43 -5.20 -23.35 -27.05
CA THR A 43 -5.24 -23.29 -25.59
C THR A 43 -3.99 -22.61 -25.03
N LEU A 44 -4.04 -22.12 -23.79
CA LEU A 44 -2.86 -21.57 -23.10
C LEU A 44 -2.24 -22.56 -22.11
N GLU A 45 -2.61 -23.85 -22.15
CA GLU A 45 -2.18 -24.82 -21.13
C GLU A 45 -0.67 -25.04 -21.12
N ILE A 46 -0.06 -25.17 -22.31
CA ILE A 46 1.40 -25.33 -22.44
C ILE A 46 2.11 -24.07 -21.92
N TYR A 47 1.62 -22.88 -22.29
CA TYR A 47 2.11 -21.61 -21.75
C TYR A 47 2.00 -21.55 -20.22
N ARG A 48 0.82 -21.87 -19.68
CA ARG A 48 0.55 -21.80 -18.23
C ARG A 48 1.46 -22.74 -17.44
N PHE A 49 1.61 -23.98 -17.93
CA PHE A 49 2.37 -25.01 -17.25
C PHE A 49 3.89 -24.83 -17.37
N HIS A 50 4.38 -24.57 -18.58
CA HIS A 50 5.83 -24.54 -18.84
C HIS A 50 6.44 -23.14 -18.75
N PHE A 51 5.65 -22.08 -18.90
CA PHE A 51 6.15 -20.71 -18.81
C PHE A 51 5.66 -19.98 -17.57
N GLU A 52 4.35 -19.78 -17.42
CA GLU A 52 3.78 -18.94 -16.36
C GLU A 52 4.11 -19.48 -14.97
N LYS A 53 3.80 -20.74 -14.70
CA LYS A 53 4.04 -21.34 -13.38
C LYS A 53 5.50 -21.17 -12.90
N PRO A 54 6.54 -21.62 -13.65
CA PRO A 54 7.92 -21.44 -13.21
C PRO A 54 8.35 -19.97 -13.18
N PHE A 55 7.79 -19.10 -14.02
CA PHE A 55 8.05 -17.66 -13.98
C PHE A 55 7.52 -17.04 -12.67
N LEU A 56 6.29 -17.37 -12.27
CA LEU A 56 5.69 -16.91 -11.02
C LEU A 56 6.45 -17.44 -9.80
N GLU A 57 6.83 -18.71 -9.79
CA GLU A 57 7.63 -19.31 -8.71
C GLU A 57 8.99 -18.61 -8.54
N ALA A 58 9.70 -18.35 -9.66
CA ALA A 58 10.95 -17.62 -9.64
C ALA A 58 10.77 -16.16 -9.18
N THR A 59 9.67 -15.52 -9.59
CA THR A 59 9.33 -14.14 -9.19
C THR A 59 9.03 -14.04 -7.71
N ALA A 60 8.23 -14.96 -7.17
CA ALA A 60 7.92 -15.04 -5.75
C ALA A 60 9.21 -15.17 -4.93
N LYS A 61 10.08 -16.13 -5.30
CA LYS A 61 11.36 -16.35 -4.61
C LYS A 61 12.27 -15.13 -4.68
N TYR A 62 12.37 -14.48 -5.85
CA TYR A 62 13.19 -13.30 -6.03
C TYR A 62 12.73 -12.17 -5.09
N TYR A 63 11.44 -11.79 -5.15
CA TYR A 63 10.94 -10.67 -4.36
C TYR A 63 10.82 -10.98 -2.87
N GLN A 64 10.59 -12.24 -2.48
CA GLN A 64 10.67 -12.62 -1.06
C GLN A 64 12.07 -12.42 -0.50
N ASN A 65 13.11 -12.73 -1.26
CA ASN A 65 14.49 -12.53 -0.82
C ASN A 65 14.89 -11.05 -0.84
N GLU A 66 14.60 -10.36 -1.96
CA GLU A 66 14.94 -8.94 -2.11
C GLU A 66 14.24 -8.08 -1.05
N SER A 67 12.93 -8.26 -0.85
CA SER A 67 12.17 -7.46 0.10
C SER A 67 12.63 -7.67 1.54
N LYS A 68 12.85 -8.92 1.97
CA LYS A 68 13.35 -9.22 3.31
C LYS A 68 14.70 -8.60 3.57
N HIS A 69 15.62 -8.68 2.62
CA HIS A 69 16.94 -8.06 2.72
C HIS A 69 16.81 -6.53 2.78
N PHE A 70 16.01 -5.95 1.89
CA PHE A 70 15.88 -4.50 1.80
C PHE A 70 15.24 -3.89 3.05
N VAL A 71 14.19 -4.51 3.60
CA VAL A 71 13.54 -4.08 4.85
C VAL A 71 14.50 -4.19 6.04
N ALA A 72 15.42 -5.16 6.05
CA ALA A 72 16.39 -5.32 7.14
C ALA A 72 17.48 -4.25 7.15
N GLU A 73 17.78 -3.65 5.99
CA GLU A 73 18.91 -2.74 5.82
C GLU A 73 18.54 -1.28 5.58
N ASN A 74 17.27 -1.00 5.26
CA ASN A 74 16.81 0.32 4.82
C ASN A 74 15.58 0.76 5.62
N THR A 75 15.23 2.04 5.52
CA THR A 75 14.01 2.56 6.14
C THR A 75 12.76 2.03 5.44
N ILE A 76 11.64 2.01 6.15
CA ILE A 76 10.35 1.60 5.57
C ILE A 76 9.90 2.55 4.46
N VAL A 77 10.26 3.84 4.55
CA VAL A 77 10.01 4.81 3.48
C VAL A 77 10.76 4.47 2.19
N GLU A 78 12.05 4.11 2.29
CA GLU A 78 12.83 3.66 1.13
C GLU A 78 12.27 2.35 0.57
N TYR A 79 11.88 1.43 1.46
CA TYR A 79 11.26 0.18 1.06
C TYR A 79 9.97 0.40 0.26
N MET A 80 9.09 1.29 0.73
CA MET A 80 7.85 1.59 0.03
C MET A 80 8.09 2.14 -1.37
N LYS A 81 9.08 3.02 -1.55
CA LYS A 81 9.45 3.56 -2.87
C LYS A 81 9.91 2.44 -3.80
N LYS A 82 10.80 1.59 -3.30
CA LYS A 82 11.29 0.44 -4.05
C LYS A 82 10.16 -0.54 -4.40
N ALA A 83 9.22 -0.79 -3.49
CA ALA A 83 8.08 -1.65 -3.75
C ALA A 83 7.18 -1.10 -4.88
N GLU A 84 6.91 0.21 -4.92
CA GLU A 84 6.20 0.84 -6.04
C GLU A 84 6.94 0.65 -7.36
N GLU A 85 8.24 0.97 -7.38
CA GLU A 85 9.09 0.81 -8.57
C GLU A 85 9.07 -0.64 -9.09
N ARG A 86 9.22 -1.64 -8.20
CA ARG A 86 9.19 -3.05 -8.58
C ARG A 86 7.84 -3.49 -9.15
N LEU A 87 6.73 -2.99 -8.62
CA LEU A 87 5.40 -3.31 -9.13
C LEU A 87 5.20 -2.75 -10.55
N ASP A 88 5.64 -1.51 -10.79
CA ASP A 88 5.56 -0.86 -12.10
C ASP A 88 6.48 -1.56 -13.12
N GLU A 89 7.70 -1.93 -12.71
CA GLU A 89 8.63 -2.70 -13.54
C GLU A 89 8.04 -4.05 -14.00
N GLU A 90 7.32 -4.76 -13.13
CA GLU A 90 6.67 -6.04 -13.49
C GLU A 90 5.47 -5.84 -14.41
N GLU A 91 4.71 -4.76 -14.25
CA GLU A 91 3.63 -4.44 -15.18
C GLU A 91 4.18 -4.07 -16.58
N GLU A 92 5.23 -3.26 -16.65
CA GLU A 92 5.91 -2.94 -17.90
C GLU A 92 6.53 -4.18 -18.54
N ARG A 93 7.10 -5.09 -17.74
CA ARG A 93 7.63 -6.37 -18.23
C ARG A 93 6.59 -7.20 -18.96
N VAL A 94 5.36 -7.24 -18.43
CA VAL A 94 4.25 -7.91 -19.12
C VAL A 94 3.98 -7.26 -20.47
N ARG A 95 3.91 -5.93 -20.51
CA ARG A 95 3.65 -5.18 -21.75
C ARG A 95 4.74 -5.36 -22.80
N MET A 96 5.99 -5.48 -22.38
CA MET A 96 7.13 -5.56 -23.29
C MET A 96 7.27 -6.93 -23.96
N TYR A 97 7.13 -8.03 -23.21
CA TYR A 97 7.48 -9.36 -23.77
C TYR A 97 6.79 -10.58 -23.16
N LEU A 98 5.81 -10.42 -22.25
CA LEU A 98 5.03 -11.57 -21.74
C LEU A 98 3.62 -11.61 -22.35
N HIS A 99 2.95 -12.76 -22.22
CA HIS A 99 1.56 -12.88 -22.63
C HIS A 99 0.65 -12.27 -21.55
N ALA A 100 -0.34 -11.46 -21.94
CA ALA A 100 -1.17 -10.68 -21.02
C ALA A 100 -1.95 -11.51 -19.98
N ASP A 101 -2.23 -12.78 -20.26
CA ASP A 101 -2.91 -13.72 -19.34
C ASP A 101 -2.18 -13.85 -17.98
N ILE A 102 -0.85 -13.64 -17.94
CA ILE A 102 -0.08 -13.73 -16.70
C ILE A 102 -0.29 -12.53 -15.76
N LEU A 103 -0.83 -11.40 -16.25
CA LEU A 103 -0.81 -10.12 -15.55
C LEU A 103 -1.44 -10.22 -14.15
N ALA A 104 -2.61 -10.85 -14.05
CA ALA A 104 -3.31 -10.98 -12.78
C ALA A 104 -2.54 -11.86 -11.78
N SER A 105 -2.02 -13.00 -12.24
CA SER A 105 -1.23 -13.93 -11.41
C SER A 105 0.09 -13.31 -10.95
N LEU A 106 0.78 -12.59 -11.85
CA LEU A 106 2.04 -11.91 -11.56
C LEU A 106 1.84 -10.76 -10.59
N ARG A 107 0.82 -9.92 -10.82
CA ARG A 107 0.47 -8.82 -9.91
C ARG A 107 0.22 -9.35 -8.50
N LYS A 108 -0.63 -10.37 -8.34
CA LYS A 108 -0.89 -10.99 -7.04
C LYS A 108 0.36 -11.57 -6.38
N THR A 109 1.24 -12.18 -7.18
CA THR A 109 2.52 -12.72 -6.69
C THR A 109 3.42 -11.62 -6.13
N CYS A 110 3.53 -10.50 -6.85
CA CYS A 110 4.32 -9.35 -6.42
C CYS A 110 3.69 -8.64 -5.22
N GLU A 111 2.38 -8.42 -5.21
CA GLU A 111 1.64 -7.83 -4.08
C GLU A 111 1.79 -8.67 -2.80
N THR A 112 1.80 -10.00 -2.93
CA THR A 112 2.05 -10.88 -1.78
C THR A 112 3.46 -10.67 -1.22
N ALA A 113 4.49 -10.81 -2.08
CA ALA A 113 5.88 -10.77 -1.65
C ALA A 113 6.36 -9.36 -1.22
N LEU A 114 5.80 -8.29 -1.81
CA LEU A 114 6.21 -6.91 -1.59
C LEU A 114 5.29 -6.14 -0.61
N ILE A 115 4.06 -6.58 -0.40
CA ILE A 115 3.08 -5.84 0.42
C ILE A 115 2.53 -6.71 1.53
N THR A 116 1.89 -7.83 1.20
CA THR A 116 1.22 -8.69 2.20
C THR A 116 2.21 -9.18 3.26
N ASP A 117 3.35 -9.73 2.84
CA ASP A 117 4.37 -10.29 3.74
C ASP A 117 4.98 -9.24 4.70
N HIS A 118 4.92 -7.95 4.33
CA HIS A 118 5.51 -6.83 5.08
C HIS A 118 4.47 -5.87 5.67
N ALA A 119 3.18 -6.22 5.56
CA ALA A 119 2.08 -5.31 5.90
C ALA A 119 2.12 -4.85 7.37
N SER A 120 2.59 -5.70 8.29
CA SER A 120 2.75 -5.31 9.70
C SER A 120 3.72 -4.15 9.86
N VAL A 121 4.90 -4.24 9.25
CA VAL A 121 5.95 -3.24 9.40
C VAL A 121 5.55 -1.92 8.71
N LEU A 122 4.89 -2.01 7.55
CA LEU A 122 4.28 -0.85 6.91
C LEU A 122 3.29 -0.14 7.85
N ARG A 123 2.37 -0.90 8.46
CA ARG A 123 1.39 -0.34 9.40
C ARG A 123 2.03 0.26 10.64
N ASP A 124 3.13 -0.30 11.12
CA ASP A 124 3.83 0.20 12.30
C ASP A 124 4.51 1.54 12.06
N GLU A 125 5.04 1.75 10.85
CA GLU A 125 5.62 3.03 10.42
C GLU A 125 4.57 4.15 10.31
N PHE A 126 3.30 3.83 10.09
CA PHE A 126 2.24 4.84 9.84
C PHE A 126 2.13 5.90 10.94
N GLN A 127 2.32 5.51 12.22
CA GLN A 127 2.24 6.45 13.34
C GLN A 127 3.37 7.49 13.28
N VAL A 128 4.57 7.07 12.88
CA VAL A 128 5.73 7.96 12.70
C VAL A 128 5.46 8.94 11.56
N LEU A 129 4.85 8.49 10.46
CA LEU A 129 4.53 9.35 9.33
C LEU A 129 3.50 10.43 9.70
N LEU A 130 2.48 10.07 10.50
CA LEU A 130 1.50 11.03 11.02
C LEU A 130 2.16 12.08 11.92
N GLU A 131 3.01 11.66 12.86
CA GLU A 131 3.66 12.56 13.82
C GLU A 131 4.66 13.53 13.18
N ASN A 132 5.19 13.18 12.00
CA ASN A 132 6.16 13.97 11.26
C ASN A 132 5.57 14.63 10.01
N ASP A 133 4.24 14.65 9.87
CA ASP A 133 3.52 15.25 8.73
C ASP A 133 4.03 14.78 7.34
N ARG A 134 4.45 13.51 7.24
CA ARG A 134 5.04 12.91 6.03
C ARG A 134 3.97 12.51 5.00
N GLU A 135 3.23 13.49 4.51
CA GLU A 135 2.05 13.31 3.65
C GLU A 135 2.30 12.44 2.40
N GLN A 136 3.38 12.70 1.67
CA GLN A 136 3.70 11.93 0.46
C GLN A 136 3.98 10.45 0.76
N ASP A 137 4.59 10.16 1.91
CA ASP A 137 4.89 8.79 2.32
C ASP A 137 3.64 8.09 2.86
N MET A 138 2.72 8.82 3.50
CA MET A 138 1.39 8.31 3.86
C MET A 138 0.57 7.96 2.62
N ALA A 139 0.59 8.80 1.58
CA ALA A 139 -0.12 8.55 0.32
C ALA A 139 0.39 7.28 -0.38
N ARG A 140 1.71 7.08 -0.37
CA ARG A 140 2.37 5.87 -0.86
C ARG A 140 1.98 4.63 -0.07
N MET A 141 2.03 4.71 1.25
CA MET A 141 1.60 3.61 2.13
C MET A 141 0.15 3.22 1.87
N TYR A 142 -0.74 4.20 1.74
CA TYR A 142 -2.13 4.00 1.36
C TYR A 142 -2.24 3.30 0.00
N GLY A 143 -1.53 3.77 -1.02
CA GLY A 143 -1.54 3.19 -2.36
C GLY A 143 -1.07 1.73 -2.41
N LEU A 144 -0.08 1.37 -1.60
CA LEU A 144 0.39 -0.01 -1.45
C LEU A 144 -0.64 -0.88 -0.71
N LEU A 145 -1.09 -0.45 0.47
CA LEU A 145 -2.00 -1.25 1.30
C LEU A 145 -3.42 -1.37 0.71
N LEU A 146 -3.84 -0.45 -0.16
CA LEU A 146 -5.09 -0.56 -0.92
C LEU A 146 -5.11 -1.79 -1.86
N ARG A 147 -3.94 -2.31 -2.26
CA ARG A 147 -3.83 -3.45 -3.17
C ARG A 147 -4.13 -4.80 -2.49
N ILE A 148 -4.12 -4.85 -1.16
CA ILE A 148 -4.35 -6.08 -0.40
C ILE A 148 -5.68 -6.03 0.35
N PRO A 149 -6.38 -7.16 0.51
CA PRO A 149 -7.61 -7.22 1.30
C PRO A 149 -7.32 -6.81 2.75
N GLU A 150 -8.23 -6.01 3.33
CA GLU A 150 -8.14 -5.53 4.73
C GLU A 150 -6.85 -4.74 5.06
N GLY A 151 -6.12 -4.27 4.04
CA GLY A 151 -4.84 -3.58 4.23
C GLY A 151 -4.94 -2.26 5.00
N LEU A 152 -6.09 -1.57 4.89
CA LEU A 152 -6.29 -0.21 5.41
C LEU A 152 -6.96 -0.13 6.78
N ASP A 153 -7.56 -1.22 7.29
CA ASP A 153 -8.40 -1.16 8.49
C ASP A 153 -7.61 -0.68 9.72
N ALA A 154 -6.39 -1.18 9.87
CA ALA A 154 -5.48 -0.73 10.93
C ALA A 154 -5.01 0.72 10.75
N LEU A 155 -4.84 1.21 9.51
CA LEU A 155 -4.48 2.61 9.26
C LEU A 155 -5.62 3.54 9.69
N ARG A 156 -6.87 3.19 9.35
CA ARG A 156 -8.05 3.98 9.73
C ARG A 156 -8.17 4.09 11.26
N GLN A 157 -7.95 2.99 11.98
CA GLN A 157 -7.95 2.98 13.45
C GLN A 157 -6.81 3.82 14.06
N LYS A 158 -5.59 3.72 13.52
CA LYS A 158 -4.44 4.53 13.96
C LYS A 158 -4.69 6.02 13.67
N PHE A 159 -5.21 6.34 12.49
CA PHE A 159 -5.57 7.69 12.09
C PHE A 159 -6.64 8.29 13.01
N GLU A 160 -7.75 7.58 13.25
CA GLU A 160 -8.81 8.01 14.17
C GLU A 160 -8.25 8.31 15.57
N THR A 161 -7.40 7.43 16.09
CA THR A 161 -6.76 7.60 17.39
C THR A 161 -5.84 8.82 17.43
N HIS A 162 -5.07 9.03 16.36
CA HIS A 162 -4.17 10.18 16.24
C HIS A 162 -4.95 11.51 16.20
N VAL A 163 -5.97 11.61 15.34
CA VAL A 163 -6.84 12.79 15.25
C VAL A 163 -7.54 13.07 16.58
N ARG A 164 -8.04 12.03 17.26
CA ARG A 164 -8.66 12.16 18.58
C ARG A 164 -7.68 12.76 19.60
N LYS A 165 -6.44 12.27 19.62
CA LYS A 165 -5.37 12.79 20.51
C LYS A 165 -5.01 14.24 20.17
N ALA A 166 -4.90 14.57 18.88
CA ALA A 166 -4.64 15.93 18.41
C ALA A 166 -5.76 16.90 18.82
N GLY A 167 -7.03 16.50 18.64
CA GLY A 167 -8.20 17.28 19.06
C GLY A 167 -8.23 17.54 20.57
N LEU A 168 -8.00 16.51 21.38
CA LEU A 168 -7.91 16.66 22.85
C LEU A 168 -6.75 17.57 23.26
N GLY A 169 -5.59 17.45 22.58
CA GLY A 169 -4.43 18.31 22.83
C GLY A 169 -4.70 19.78 22.50
N ALA A 170 -5.38 20.06 21.38
CA ALA A 170 -5.78 21.41 21.00
C ALA A 170 -6.73 22.03 22.04
N ILE A 171 -7.74 21.27 22.48
CA ILE A 171 -8.67 21.67 23.55
C ILE A 171 -7.92 21.99 24.84
N GLN A 172 -6.96 21.15 25.24
CA GLN A 172 -6.23 21.32 26.49
C GLN A 172 -5.33 22.57 26.46
N LYS A 173 -4.65 22.84 25.33
CA LYS A 173 -3.83 24.06 25.16
C LYS A 173 -4.66 25.32 25.34
N VAL A 174 -5.79 25.40 24.66
CA VAL A 174 -6.73 26.52 24.76
C VAL A 174 -7.27 26.67 26.19
N ALA A 175 -7.53 25.55 26.88
CA ALA A 175 -7.99 25.54 28.26
C ALA A 175 -6.94 26.02 29.27
N SER A 176 -5.66 25.78 29.02
CA SER A 176 -4.57 26.27 29.87
C SER A 176 -4.24 27.75 29.66
N GLU A 177 -4.47 28.28 28.45
CA GLU A 177 -4.18 29.67 28.11
C GLU A 177 -5.29 30.65 28.56
N ASN A 178 -6.53 30.17 28.68
CA ASN A 178 -7.67 30.96 29.16
C ASN A 178 -8.12 30.53 30.57
N THR A 179 -7.58 31.20 31.59
CA THR A 179 -7.95 31.00 33.01
C THR A 179 -9.34 31.55 33.39
N GLU A 180 -9.98 32.35 32.53
CA GLU A 180 -11.33 32.86 32.73
C GLU A 180 -12.31 32.22 31.73
N LYS A 181 -13.39 31.62 32.25
CA LYS A 181 -14.57 31.08 31.55
C LYS A 181 -14.36 30.83 30.04
N LEU A 182 -13.77 29.67 29.71
CA LEU A 182 -13.64 29.23 28.34
C LEU A 182 -14.99 29.27 27.59
N GLU A 183 -15.09 30.19 26.64
CA GLU A 183 -16.28 30.29 25.79
C GLU A 183 -16.40 29.05 24.91
N PRO A 184 -17.61 28.47 24.77
CA PRO A 184 -17.85 27.32 23.89
C PRO A 184 -17.30 27.50 22.47
N LYS A 185 -17.27 28.75 21.99
CA LYS A 185 -16.76 29.10 20.67
C LYS A 185 -15.28 28.74 20.48
N VAL A 186 -14.42 29.00 21.47
CA VAL A 186 -12.97 28.75 21.35
C VAL A 186 -12.67 27.25 21.24
N TYR A 187 -13.45 26.39 21.92
CA TYR A 187 -13.34 24.95 21.78
C TYR A 187 -13.76 24.46 20.38
N VAL A 188 -14.85 25.02 19.87
CA VAL A 188 -15.36 24.68 18.54
C VAL A 188 -14.36 25.12 17.48
N ASP A 189 -13.82 26.32 17.59
CA ASP A 189 -12.81 26.85 16.65
C ASP A 189 -11.54 25.98 16.65
N ALA A 190 -11.04 25.57 17.82
CA ALA A 190 -9.87 24.68 17.91
C ALA A 190 -10.13 23.29 17.30
N LEU A 191 -11.32 22.72 17.50
CA LEU A 191 -11.71 21.45 16.87
C LEU A 191 -11.91 21.58 15.36
N LEU A 192 -12.44 22.71 14.89
CA LEU A 192 -12.60 23.00 13.46
C LEU A 192 -11.26 23.13 12.75
N GLU A 193 -10.26 23.72 13.41
CA GLU A 193 -8.90 23.82 12.86
C GLU A 193 -8.27 22.42 12.70
N VAL A 194 -8.36 21.58 13.73
CA VAL A 194 -7.92 20.17 13.68
C VAL A 194 -8.65 19.42 12.58
N HIS A 195 -9.99 19.54 12.51
CA HIS A 195 -10.79 18.88 11.46
C HIS A 195 -10.37 19.33 10.06
N THR A 196 -10.18 20.64 9.85
CA THR A 196 -9.76 21.20 8.55
C THR A 196 -8.38 20.69 8.14
N GLN A 197 -7.42 20.65 9.07
CA GLN A 197 -6.07 20.12 8.81
C GLN A 197 -6.13 18.67 8.33
N TYR A 198 -6.79 17.80 9.11
CA TYR A 198 -6.85 16.37 8.80
C TYR A 198 -7.79 16.05 7.63
N SER A 199 -8.82 16.85 7.39
CA SER A 199 -9.64 16.75 6.17
C SER A 199 -8.80 17.02 4.93
N GLY A 200 -7.94 18.06 4.98
CA GLY A 200 -6.95 18.31 3.93
C GLY A 200 -5.99 17.14 3.71
N LEU A 201 -5.52 16.51 4.79
CA LEU A 201 -4.68 15.31 4.71
C LEU A 201 -5.43 14.13 4.07
N VAL A 202 -6.68 13.87 4.46
CA VAL A 202 -7.50 12.79 3.88
C VAL A 202 -7.70 12.98 2.38
N SER A 203 -7.94 14.22 1.94
CA SER A 203 -8.10 14.53 0.51
C SER A 203 -6.80 14.29 -0.26
N ARG A 204 -5.66 14.77 0.24
CA ARG A 204 -4.39 14.70 -0.49
C ARG A 204 -3.70 13.33 -0.40
N ALA A 205 -3.72 12.66 0.75
CA ALA A 205 -3.03 11.40 0.97
C ALA A 205 -3.91 10.16 0.77
N PHE A 206 -5.19 10.22 1.11
CA PHE A 206 -6.08 9.05 1.14
C PHE A 206 -7.20 9.09 0.09
N ARG A 207 -7.07 9.98 -0.91
CA ARG A 207 -7.98 10.11 -2.06
C ARG A 207 -9.45 10.26 -1.68
N GLU A 208 -9.72 10.98 -0.59
CA GLU A 208 -11.07 11.20 -0.06
C GLU A 208 -11.82 9.88 0.25
N GLU A 209 -11.10 8.82 0.65
CA GLU A 209 -11.72 7.56 1.01
C GLU A 209 -12.74 7.76 2.15
N ALA A 210 -13.98 7.33 1.90
CA ALA A 210 -15.11 7.53 2.80
C ALA A 210 -14.86 7.02 4.23
N GLU A 211 -14.08 5.96 4.40
CA GLU A 211 -13.77 5.38 5.70
C GLU A 211 -12.76 6.22 6.49
N PHE A 212 -11.75 6.82 5.86
CA PHE A 212 -10.89 7.80 6.53
C PHE A 212 -11.65 9.07 6.91
N THR A 213 -12.57 9.53 6.06
CA THR A 213 -13.49 10.64 6.38
C THR A 213 -14.38 10.30 7.58
N ARG A 214 -14.94 9.08 7.63
CA ARG A 214 -15.71 8.59 8.79
C ARG A 214 -14.87 8.56 10.06
N SER A 215 -13.63 8.05 9.99
CA SER A 215 -12.70 8.05 11.11
C SER A 215 -12.38 9.46 11.61
N LEU A 216 -12.19 10.43 10.71
CA LEU A 216 -12.02 11.84 11.06
C LEU A 216 -13.24 12.39 11.80
N ASP A 217 -14.44 12.17 11.26
CA ASP A 217 -15.68 12.66 11.87
C ASP A 217 -15.93 12.03 13.25
N ASN A 218 -15.65 10.73 13.40
CA ASN A 218 -15.78 10.03 14.68
C ASN A 218 -14.78 10.57 15.71
N ALA A 219 -13.52 10.77 15.32
CA ALA A 219 -12.48 11.32 16.18
C ALA A 219 -12.87 12.72 16.72
N CYS A 220 -13.37 13.61 15.85
CA CYS A 220 -13.80 14.94 16.26
C CYS A 220 -15.06 14.94 17.14
N LYS A 221 -16.03 14.06 16.85
CA LYS A 221 -17.24 13.90 17.69
C LYS A 221 -16.89 13.46 19.11
N GLU A 222 -15.95 12.53 19.26
CA GLU A 222 -15.54 12.01 20.56
C GLU A 222 -14.61 12.96 21.33
N ALA A 223 -13.75 13.71 20.64
CA ALA A 223 -12.96 14.78 21.24
C ALA A 223 -13.84 15.96 21.71
N GLY A 224 -15.03 16.11 21.11
CA GLY A 224 -16.06 17.07 21.50
C GLY A 224 -16.62 16.87 22.92
N PRO A 225 -17.73 17.54 23.30
CA PRO A 225 -18.18 17.69 24.69
C PRO A 225 -18.51 16.42 25.47
N ALA A 226 -18.32 15.21 24.91
CA ALA A 226 -18.30 13.95 25.65
C ALA A 226 -17.23 13.93 26.75
N SER A 227 -16.13 14.70 26.61
CA SER A 227 -15.15 14.94 27.67
C SER A 227 -15.74 15.59 28.93
N ARG A 228 -16.89 16.29 28.84
CA ARG A 228 -17.62 16.82 30.01
C ARG A 228 -18.28 15.75 30.88
N ARG A 229 -18.48 14.51 30.41
CA ARG A 229 -19.12 13.47 31.25
C ARG A 229 -18.13 12.71 32.14
N ARG A 230 -16.82 12.74 31.84
CA ARG A 230 -15.81 12.03 32.64
C ARG A 230 -15.21 12.88 33.78
N SER A 231 -15.23 14.21 33.71
CA SER A 231 -14.68 15.08 34.78
C SER A 231 -15.63 15.30 35.97
N TRP A 232 -16.87 14.79 35.94
CA TRP A 232 -17.84 14.88 37.04
C TRP A 232 -18.12 13.52 37.71
N ARG A 233 -17.32 12.50 37.40
CA ARG A 233 -17.38 11.18 38.03
C ARG A 233 -16.00 10.79 38.59
N THR A 234 -15.55 11.54 39.57
CA THR A 234 -14.67 11.00 40.61
C THR A 234 -15.29 11.39 41.95
N PRO A 235 -15.49 10.41 42.86
CA PRO A 235 -16.23 10.59 44.12
C PRO A 235 -15.56 11.55 45.10
#